data_AF-A0AAN6UG24-F1
#
_entry.id   AF-A0AAN6UG24-F1
#
_cell.length_a   1.000
_cell.length_b   1.000
_cell.length_c   1.000
_cell.angle_alpha   90.00
_cell.angle_beta   90.00
_cell.angle_gamma   90.00
#
_symmetry.space_group_name_H-M   'P 1'
#
loop_
_entity.id
_entity.type
_entity.pdbx_description
1 polymer ?
#
loop_
_entity_poly.entity_id
_entity_poly.type
_entity_poly.pdbx_seq_one_letter_code
_entity_poly.pdbx_strand_id
1 'polypeptide(L)' 'MAIISASPVKKAQNKHSTPRKRNRIFARYESGVPASEVAKKEGVSKAYDYSVSKPGRGRLTKLDDRDKRRILRK' A
#
# COMPACT_ATOMS: atom_id res chain seq x y z
N MET A 1 -16.95 38.14 -14.53
CA MET A 1 -15.69 37.36 -14.61
C MET A 1 -15.77 36.22 -13.61
N ALA A 2 -15.84 34.96 -14.07
CA ALA A 2 -15.95 33.80 -13.19
C ALA A 2 -14.55 33.29 -12.81
N ILE A 3 -14.22 33.34 -11.52
CA ILE A 3 -12.97 32.78 -10.99
C ILE A 3 -13.17 31.27 -10.90
N ILE A 4 -12.55 30.54 -11.83
CA ILE A 4 -12.48 29.08 -11.79
C ILE A 4 -11.60 28.72 -10.58
N SER A 5 -12.24 28.38 -9.46
CA SER A 5 -11.53 27.89 -8.28
C SER A 5 -10.98 26.51 -8.58
N ALA A 6 -9.67 26.44 -8.82
CA ALA A 6 -8.96 25.19 -8.98
C ALA A 6 -9.07 24.39 -7.67
N SER A 7 -9.93 23.38 -7.65
CA SER A 7 -10.00 22.42 -6.56
C SER A 7 -8.62 21.77 -6.40
N PRO A 8 -8.04 21.71 -5.20
CA PRO A 8 -6.73 21.09 -5.04
C PRO A 8 -6.83 19.62 -5.47
N VAL A 9 -6.07 19.26 -6.50
CA VAL A 9 -5.89 17.85 -6.91
C VAL A 9 -5.20 17.17 -5.74
N LYS A 10 -6.01 16.59 -4.84
CA LYS A 10 -5.53 15.72 -3.78
C LYS A 10 -4.87 14.55 -4.48
N LYS A 11 -3.54 14.58 -4.61
CA LYS A 11 -2.75 13.42 -5.02
C LYS A 11 -3.24 12.26 -4.16
N ALA A 12 -3.83 11.24 -4.79
CA ALA A 12 -4.31 10.06 -4.09
C ALA A 12 -3.14 9.54 -3.27
N GLN A 13 -3.23 9.72 -1.96
CA GLN A 13 -2.21 9.22 -1.07
C GLN A 13 -2.24 7.72 -1.28
N ASN A 14 -1.19 7.14 -1.86
CA ASN A 14 -0.95 5.70 -1.98
C ASN A 14 -0.76 5.13 -0.56
N LYS A 15 -1.79 5.24 0.27
CA LYS A 15 -1.85 4.78 1.63
C LYS A 15 -2.29 3.33 1.56
N HIS A 16 -1.39 2.44 1.91
CA HIS A 16 -1.73 1.05 2.14
C HIS A 16 -2.86 0.98 3.19
N SER A 17 -3.77 0.02 2.99
CA SER A 17 -4.82 -0.25 3.97
C SER A 17 -4.21 -0.75 5.28
N THR A 18 -4.75 -0.27 6.39
CA THR A 18 -4.30 -0.73 7.71
C THR A 18 -4.55 -2.24 7.86
N PRO A 19 -3.74 -2.97 8.64
CA PRO A 19 -3.95 -4.40 8.89
C PRO A 19 -5.38 -4.71 9.35
N ARG A 20 -5.94 -3.89 10.25
CA ARG A 20 -7.31 -4.03 10.75
C ARG A 20 -8.35 -3.98 9.62
N LYS A 21 -8.17 -3.07 8.66
CA LYS A 21 -9.07 -2.94 7.51
C LYS A 21 -8.96 -4.16 6.59
N ARG A 22 -7.75 -4.64 6.32
CA ARG A 22 -7.51 -5.86 5.51
C ARG A 22 -8.15 -7.09 6.13
N ASN A 23 -7.97 -7.31 7.43
CA ASN A 23 -8.57 -8.45 8.13
C ASN A 23 -10.10 -8.42 8.07
N ARG A 24 -10.72 -7.23 8.23
CA ARG A 24 -12.18 -7.07 8.14
C ARG A 24 -12.71 -7.33 6.73
N ILE A 25 -11.98 -6.91 5.69
CA ILE A 25 -12.31 -7.20 4.30
C ILE A 25 -12.21 -8.71 4.03
N PHE A 26 -11.13 -9.33 4.49
CA PHE A 26 -10.89 -10.76 4.31
C PHE A 26 -11.97 -11.61 4.98
N ALA A 27 -12.32 -11.31 6.24
CA ALA A 27 -13.38 -12.01 6.96
C ALA A 27 -14.75 -11.93 6.24
N ARG A 28 -15.07 -10.79 5.60
CA ARG A 28 -16.30 -10.63 4.83
C ARG A 28 -16.28 -11.38 3.50
N TYR A 29 -15.12 -11.44 2.88
CA TYR A 29 -14.94 -12.22 1.66
C TYR A 29 -15.10 -13.71 1.96
N GLU A 30 -14.49 -14.21 3.04
CA GLU A 30 -14.64 -15.60 3.51
C GLU A 30 -16.09 -15.93 3.91
N SER A 31 -16.85 -14.97 4.45
CA SER A 31 -18.27 -15.16 4.73
C SER A 31 -19.17 -15.09 3.49
N GLY A 32 -18.61 -15.08 2.27
CA GLY A 32 -19.35 -15.10 1.02
C GLY A 32 -19.97 -13.76 0.60
N VAL A 33 -19.59 -12.64 1.22
CA VAL A 33 -20.09 -11.33 0.81
C VAL A 33 -19.45 -10.95 -0.53
N PRO A 34 -20.24 -10.55 -1.54
CA PRO A 34 -19.70 -10.19 -2.84
C PRO A 34 -18.73 -9.01 -2.75
N ALA A 35 -17.62 -9.09 -3.48
CA ALA A 35 -16.55 -8.07 -3.45
C ALA A 35 -17.05 -6.64 -3.75
N SER A 36 -18.11 -6.51 -4.55
CA SER A 36 -18.77 -5.23 -4.84
C SER A 36 -19.41 -4.60 -3.60
N GLU A 37 -20.04 -5.40 -2.75
CA GLU A 37 -20.61 -4.93 -1.49
C GLU A 37 -19.54 -4.62 -0.46
N VAL A 38 -18.49 -5.44 -0.38
CA VAL A 38 -17.37 -5.20 0.54
C VAL A 38 -16.70 -3.87 0.18
N ALA A 39 -16.46 -3.61 -1.11
CA ALA A 39 -15.92 -2.36 -1.62
C ALA A 39 -16.79 -1.14 -1.23
N LYS A 40 -18.12 -1.24 -1.40
CA LYS A 40 -19.06 -0.18 -1.00
C LYS A 40 -19.05 0.07 0.52
N LYS A 41 -19.15 -0.99 1.32
CA LYS A 41 -19.22 -0.90 2.79
C LYS A 41 -17.91 -0.40 3.41
N GLU A 42 -16.77 -0.76 2.84
CA GLU A 42 -15.45 -0.38 3.36
C GLU A 42 -14.88 0.88 2.70
N GLY A 43 -15.58 1.47 1.73
CA GLY A 43 -15.15 2.66 0.99
C GLY A 43 -13.84 2.42 0.24
N VAL A 44 -13.75 1.31 -0.48
CA VAL A 44 -12.52 0.83 -1.13
C VAL A 44 -12.77 0.69 -2.63
N SER A 45 -11.78 1.03 -3.47
CA SER A 45 -11.93 0.82 -4.92
C SER A 45 -11.89 -0.67 -5.24
N LYS A 46 -12.56 -1.07 -6.34
CA LYS A 46 -12.57 -2.46 -6.79
C LYS A 46 -11.17 -2.97 -7.17
N ALA A 47 -10.26 -2.06 -7.51
CA ALA A 47 -8.87 -2.31 -7.87
C ALA A 47 -7.91 -2.27 -6.66
N TYR A 48 -8.42 -2.26 -5.43
CA TYR A 48 -7.54 -2.23 -4.27
C TYR A 48 -6.72 -3.50 -4.17
N ASP A 49 -5.41 -3.31 -4.06
CA ASP A 49 -4.51 -4.39 -3.70
C ASP A 49 -4.66 -4.66 -2.19
N TYR A 50 -5.30 -5.79 -1.86
CA TYR A 50 -5.47 -6.25 -0.49
C TYR A 50 -4.22 -6.94 0.06
N SER A 51 -3.18 -7.11 -0.77
CA SER A 51 -1.97 -7.82 -0.40
C SER A 51 -1.11 -7.04 0.61
N VAL A 52 -0.29 -7.78 1.34
CA VAL A 52 0.83 -7.19 2.08
C VAL A 52 1.87 -6.79 1.06
N SER A 53 2.15 -5.49 0.94
CA SER A 53 3.20 -4.99 0.05
C SER A 53 4.54 -5.61 0.43
N LYS A 54 5.34 -6.02 -0.56
CA LYS A 54 6.71 -6.48 -0.30
C LYS A 54 7.49 -5.34 0.38
N PRO A 55 8.34 -5.64 1.37
CA PRO A 55 9.21 -4.63 1.95
C PRO A 55 10.03 -3.97 0.83
N GLY A 56 10.13 -2.65 0.86
CA GLY A 56 10.94 -1.91 -0.10
C GLY A 56 12.40 -2.37 -0.04
N ARG A 57 13.18 -2.05 -1.09
CA ARG A 57 14.59 -2.47 -1.27
C ARG A 57 15.54 -2.05 -0.12
N GLY A 58 15.05 -1.29 0.88
CA GLY A 58 15.86 -0.69 1.93
C GLY A 58 16.72 0.46 1.39
N ARG A 59 17.30 1.25 2.30
CA ARG A 59 18.31 2.24 1.92
C ARG A 59 19.63 1.49 1.70
N LEU A 60 20.37 1.84 0.64
CA LEU A 60 21.72 1.32 0.44
C LEU A 60 22.59 1.63 1.66
N THR A 61 23.27 0.61 2.18
CA THR A 61 24.24 0.77 3.27
C THR A 61 25.53 1.41 2.75
N LYS A 62 26.33 2.03 3.63
CA LYS A 62 27.63 2.63 3.25
C LYS A 62 28.62 1.62 2.67
N LEU A 63 28.44 0.34 2.98
CA LEU A 63 29.27 -0.76 2.50
C LEU A 63 28.46 -1.61 1.54
N ASP A 64 29.00 -1.79 0.34
CA ASP A 64 28.49 -2.78 -0.59
C ASP A 64 28.96 -4.19 -0.19
N ASP A 65 28.29 -5.21 -0.73
CA ASP A 65 28.64 -6.60 -0.42
C ASP A 65 30.05 -6.99 -0.89
N ARG A 66 30.63 -6.21 -1.81
CA ARG A 66 32.06 -6.30 -2.16
C ARG A 66 32.95 -5.87 -1.00
N ASP A 67 32.64 -4.74 -0.37
CA ASP A 67 33.44 -4.20 0.73
C ASP A 67 33.36 -5.09 1.97
N LYS A 68 32.15 -5.58 2.29
CA LYS A 68 31.94 -6.53 3.39
C LYS A 68 32.80 -7.79 3.23
N ARG A 69 32.87 -8.35 2.01
CA ARG A 69 33.70 -9.54 1.72
C ARG A 69 35.19 -9.26 1.86
N ARG A 70 35.65 -8.05 1.55
CA ARG A 70 37.06 -7.67 1.69
C ARG A 70 37.47 -7.50 3.14
N ILE A 71 36.58 -6.99 3.99
CA ILE A 71 36.81 -6.85 5.44
C ILE A 71 36.84 -8.23 6.12
N LEU A 72 35.89 -9.12 5.81
CA LEU A 72 35.78 -10.46 6.42
C LEU A 72 36.94 -11.42 6.09
N ARG A 73 37.66 -11.18 4.99
CA ARG A 73 38.77 -12.03 4.52
C ARG A 73 40.14 -11.57 5.01
N LYS A 74 40.18 -10.56 5.88
CA LYS A 74 41.39 -9.97 6.46
C LYS A 74 41.51 -10.41 7.90
#